data_AF-A0A1Y4BE01-F1
#
_entry.id   AF-A0A1Y4BE01-F1
#
_cell.length_a   1.000
_cell.length_b   1.000
_cell.length_c   1.000
_cell.angle_alpha   90.00
_cell.angle_beta   90.00
_cell.angle_gamma   90.00
#
_symmetry.space_group_name_H-M   'P 1'
#
loop_
_entity.id
_entity.type
_entity.pdbx_description
1 polymer ?
#
loop_
_entity_poly.entity_id
_entity_poly.type
_entity_poly.pdbx_seq_one_letter_code
_entity_poly.pdbx_strand_id
1 'polypeptide(L)'
;MSTMTNLRNQLRAALYLASRDAYVKGAFVLPALRALATLLTTLLTPQNADMHLVISFESSLLSLVNTGAIFGTCFAVTGITVHDLSSDGLRASIATERGRADYVATRMILALMLSMVLTAWTVLLGLILLLAPGAQLEGMPLGELVLRVLASMLVGWTYAAFGLLLLWLSRRSRGFGTTLLISIMLAGGLLNLALLVPMAVAIPFSQELAYDLAQLLMPLQPAALLSMNATLDLGPVVTCVVCIAAFWVISHRLMSRVSL
;
A
#
# COMPACT_ATOMS: atom_id res chain seq x y z
N MET A 1 31.40 -5.18 -10.04
CA MET A 1 30.98 -6.57 -9.76
C MET A 1 30.33 -6.77 -8.38
N SER A 2 30.63 -5.95 -7.36
CA SER A 2 30.07 -6.08 -5.98
C SER A 2 28.64 -5.58 -5.78
N THR A 3 28.11 -4.72 -6.66
CA THR A 3 26.75 -4.16 -6.56
C THR A 3 25.66 -5.16 -6.93
N MET A 4 25.87 -5.94 -8.01
CA MET A 4 24.95 -7.01 -8.42
C MET A 4 24.82 -8.13 -7.38
N THR A 5 25.90 -8.45 -6.68
CA THR A 5 25.85 -9.42 -5.59
C THR A 5 25.04 -8.91 -4.40
N ASN A 6 25.04 -7.60 -4.13
CA ASN A 6 24.34 -7.02 -2.99
C ASN A 6 22.83 -6.98 -3.19
N LEU A 7 22.36 -6.52 -4.36
CA LEU A 7 20.93 -6.55 -4.72
C LEU A 7 20.37 -7.98 -4.69
N ARG A 8 21.11 -8.93 -5.27
CA ARG A 8 20.71 -10.35 -5.28
C ARG A 8 20.54 -10.90 -3.86
N ASN A 9 21.42 -10.54 -2.94
CA ASN A 9 21.34 -10.97 -1.56
C ASN A 9 20.15 -10.33 -0.84
N GLN A 10 19.90 -9.04 -1.07
CA GLN A 10 18.72 -8.33 -0.52
C GLN A 10 17.41 -8.94 -1.03
N LEU A 11 17.32 -9.27 -2.32
CA LEU A 11 16.16 -9.96 -2.91
C LEU A 11 15.93 -11.35 -2.28
N ARG A 12 17.00 -12.15 -2.11
CA ARG A 12 16.90 -13.46 -1.45
C ARG A 12 16.42 -13.34 0.00
N ALA A 13 16.95 -12.36 0.74
CA ALA A 13 16.54 -12.11 2.12
C ALA A 13 15.07 -11.68 2.19
N ALA A 14 14.64 -10.77 1.31
CA ALA A 14 13.25 -10.34 1.21
C ALA A 14 12.31 -11.51 0.89
N LEU A 15 12.64 -12.36 -0.10
CA LEU A 15 11.86 -13.55 -0.44
C LEU A 15 11.77 -14.54 0.72
N TYR A 16 12.89 -14.77 1.42
CA TYR A 16 12.93 -15.67 2.57
C TYR A 16 11.98 -15.18 3.69
N LEU A 17 12.05 -13.89 4.03
CA LEU A 17 11.15 -13.26 5.01
C LEU A 17 9.69 -13.36 4.57
N ALA A 18 9.40 -13.02 3.31
CA ALA A 18 8.05 -13.06 2.76
C ALA A 18 7.43 -14.46 2.84
N SER A 19 8.21 -15.52 2.58
CA SER A 19 7.70 -16.89 2.51
C SER A 19 7.31 -17.49 3.88
N ARG A 20 7.91 -17.01 4.97
CA ARG A 20 7.76 -17.63 6.30
C ARG A 20 6.82 -16.86 7.21
N ASP A 21 6.60 -15.58 6.95
CA ASP A 21 5.86 -14.72 7.85
C ASP A 21 4.33 -14.92 7.77
N ALA A 22 3.67 -14.97 8.94
CA ALA A 22 2.23 -15.16 9.03
C ALA A 22 1.42 -13.95 8.54
N TYR A 23 1.96 -12.73 8.70
CA TYR A 23 1.31 -11.50 8.21
C TYR A 23 1.25 -11.46 6.70
N VAL A 24 2.29 -11.99 6.02
CA VAL A 24 2.30 -12.11 4.55
C VAL A 24 1.21 -13.06 4.10
N LYS A 25 1.12 -14.25 4.71
CA LYS A 25 0.04 -15.21 4.42
C LYS A 25 -1.34 -14.57 4.63
N GLY A 26 -1.54 -13.85 5.74
CA GLY A 26 -2.76 -13.09 5.99
C GLY A 26 -3.07 -12.07 4.90
N ALA A 27 -2.07 -11.33 4.41
CA ALA A 27 -2.23 -10.36 3.32
C ALA A 27 -2.69 -10.99 1.99
N PHE A 28 -2.33 -12.26 1.71
CA PHE A 28 -2.84 -13.00 0.54
C PHE A 28 -4.27 -13.51 0.74
N VAL A 29 -4.61 -13.92 1.97
CA VAL A 29 -5.93 -14.47 2.31
C VAL A 29 -7.03 -13.40 2.26
N LEU A 30 -6.75 -12.18 2.72
CA LEU A 30 -7.75 -11.11 2.78
C LEU A 30 -8.40 -10.74 1.44
N PRO A 31 -7.65 -10.49 0.35
CA PRO A 31 -8.27 -10.26 -0.96
C PRO A 31 -9.01 -11.50 -1.50
N ALA A 32 -8.56 -12.71 -1.16
CA ALA A 32 -9.28 -13.93 -1.53
C ALA A 32 -10.63 -14.05 -0.80
N LEU A 33 -10.68 -13.73 0.49
CA LEU A 33 -11.92 -13.64 1.27
C LEU A 33 -12.85 -12.56 0.72
N ARG A 34 -12.30 -11.40 0.31
CA ARG A 34 -13.08 -10.34 -0.34
C ARG A 34 -13.68 -10.81 -1.66
N ALA A 35 -12.90 -11.48 -2.51
CA ALA A 35 -13.38 -12.01 -3.79
C ALA A 35 -14.48 -13.05 -3.56
N LEU A 36 -14.30 -13.94 -2.59
CA LEU A 36 -15.31 -14.93 -2.20
C LEU A 36 -16.59 -14.25 -1.69
N ALA A 37 -16.47 -13.21 -0.85
CA ALA A 37 -17.61 -12.46 -0.36
C ALA A 37 -18.38 -11.78 -1.51
N THR A 38 -17.67 -11.19 -2.48
CA THR A 38 -18.28 -10.61 -3.69
C THR A 38 -19.04 -11.67 -4.49
N LEU A 39 -18.44 -12.85 -4.71
CA LEU A 39 -19.11 -13.97 -5.38
C LEU A 39 -20.37 -14.43 -4.63
N LEU A 40 -20.28 -14.60 -3.31
CA LEU A 40 -21.41 -14.99 -2.48
C LEU A 40 -22.53 -13.94 -2.55
N THR A 41 -22.20 -12.65 -2.53
CA THR A 41 -23.22 -11.59 -2.70
C THR A 41 -23.89 -11.67 -4.07
N THR A 42 -23.13 -11.89 -5.16
CA THR A 42 -23.74 -12.05 -6.50
C THR A 42 -24.64 -13.28 -6.61
N LEU A 43 -24.29 -14.38 -5.92
CA LEU A 43 -25.04 -15.63 -5.98
C LEU A 43 -26.29 -15.64 -5.08
N LEU A 44 -26.23 -14.98 -3.93
CA LEU A 44 -27.29 -14.99 -2.92
C LEU A 44 -28.32 -13.87 -3.11
N THR A 45 -28.03 -12.85 -3.90
CA THR A 45 -28.97 -11.74 -4.15
C THR A 45 -29.98 -12.16 -5.22
N PRO A 46 -31.29 -12.20 -4.92
CA PRO A 46 -32.31 -12.61 -5.88
C PRO A 46 -32.36 -11.63 -7.06
N GLN A 47 -32.28 -12.15 -8.29
CA GLN A 47 -32.30 -11.36 -9.54
C GLN A 47 -33.61 -10.57 -9.79
N ASN A 48 -34.62 -10.72 -8.91
CA ASN A 48 -36.01 -10.27 -9.12
C ASN A 48 -36.49 -9.18 -8.16
N ALA A 49 -35.62 -8.47 -7.44
CA ALA A 49 -36.02 -7.29 -6.67
C ALA A 49 -35.41 -6.05 -7.32
N ASP A 50 -36.19 -4.97 -7.44
CA ASP A 50 -35.87 -3.67 -8.04
C ASP A 50 -34.59 -2.95 -7.50
N MET A 51 -33.78 -3.62 -6.71
CA MET A 51 -32.37 -3.31 -6.48
C MET A 51 -31.50 -4.23 -7.35
N HIS A 52 -31.30 -3.87 -8.61
CA HIS A 52 -30.17 -4.40 -9.37
C HIS A 52 -28.88 -3.91 -8.70
N LEU A 53 -28.29 -4.75 -7.87
CA LEU A 53 -26.92 -4.56 -7.38
C LEU A 53 -25.99 -4.79 -8.58
N VAL A 54 -25.82 -3.76 -9.42
CA VAL A 54 -24.94 -3.81 -10.59
C VAL A 54 -23.51 -3.80 -10.09
N ILE A 55 -22.92 -4.99 -9.99
CA ILE A 55 -21.51 -5.16 -9.70
C ILE A 55 -20.77 -5.10 -11.04
N SER A 56 -20.14 -3.96 -11.34
CA SER A 56 -19.24 -3.88 -12.49
C SER A 56 -17.93 -4.62 -12.19
N PHE A 57 -17.39 -5.27 -13.21
CA PHE A 57 -16.12 -5.97 -13.11
C PHE A 57 -14.99 -5.00 -12.73
N GLU A 58 -14.96 -3.82 -13.37
CA GLU A 58 -13.89 -2.84 -13.19
C GLU A 58 -13.86 -2.29 -11.76
N SER A 59 -15.02 -1.92 -11.20
CA SER A 59 -15.11 -1.47 -9.81
C SER A 59 -14.73 -2.58 -8.81
N SER A 60 -15.13 -3.82 -9.09
CA SER A 60 -14.81 -4.99 -8.25
C SER A 60 -13.32 -5.33 -8.27
N LEU A 61 -12.72 -5.31 -9.46
CA LEU A 61 -11.29 -5.54 -9.66
C LEU A 61 -10.49 -4.45 -8.94
N LEU A 62 -10.81 -3.17 -9.14
CA LEU A 62 -10.10 -2.08 -8.46
C LEU A 62 -10.28 -2.15 -6.95
N SER A 63 -11.45 -2.56 -6.47
CA SER A 63 -11.69 -2.77 -5.04
C SER A 63 -10.83 -3.90 -4.45
N LEU A 64 -10.69 -5.01 -5.17
CA LEU A 64 -9.80 -6.12 -4.80
C LEU A 64 -8.34 -5.70 -4.82
N VAL A 65 -7.91 -5.02 -5.89
CA VAL A 65 -6.54 -4.53 -6.04
C VAL A 65 -6.21 -3.55 -4.94
N ASN A 66 -7.07 -2.60 -4.61
CA ASN A 66 -6.85 -1.70 -3.47
C ASN A 66 -6.73 -2.47 -2.14
N THR A 67 -7.50 -3.54 -1.97
CA THR A 67 -7.42 -4.39 -0.77
C THR A 67 -6.08 -5.13 -0.68
N GLY A 68 -5.59 -5.73 -1.77
CA GLY A 68 -4.30 -6.45 -1.73
C GLY A 68 -3.10 -5.52 -1.85
N ALA A 69 -3.05 -4.69 -2.90
CA ALA A 69 -1.91 -3.83 -3.22
C ALA A 69 -1.69 -2.74 -2.17
N ILE A 70 -2.74 -2.11 -1.64
CA ILE A 70 -2.59 -1.03 -0.65
C ILE A 70 -2.67 -1.59 0.76
N PHE A 71 -3.82 -2.14 1.15
CA PHE A 71 -3.99 -2.64 2.53
C PHE A 71 -3.08 -3.85 2.82
N GLY A 72 -3.11 -4.87 1.96
CA GLY A 72 -2.33 -6.10 2.15
C GLY A 72 -0.83 -5.84 2.23
N THR A 73 -0.29 -5.00 1.34
CA THR A 73 1.13 -4.62 1.38
C THR A 73 1.48 -3.89 2.67
N CYS A 74 0.68 -2.89 3.07
CA CYS A 74 0.88 -2.20 4.34
C CYS A 74 0.87 -3.19 5.51
N PHE A 75 -0.13 -4.06 5.58
CA PHE A 75 -0.28 -5.08 6.63
C PHE A 75 0.88 -6.07 6.71
N ALA A 76 1.32 -6.61 5.57
CA ALA A 76 2.44 -7.53 5.53
C ALA A 76 3.74 -6.83 5.97
N VAL A 77 4.04 -5.64 5.43
CA VAL A 77 5.29 -4.93 5.69
C VAL A 77 5.37 -4.42 7.13
N THR A 78 4.27 -3.85 7.67
CA THR A 78 4.22 -3.42 9.07
C THR A 78 4.29 -4.61 10.01
N GLY A 79 3.64 -5.72 9.68
CA GLY A 79 3.65 -6.95 10.48
C GLY A 79 5.05 -7.54 10.64
N ILE A 80 5.76 -7.69 9.52
CA ILE A 80 7.14 -8.18 9.56
C ILE A 80 8.03 -7.24 10.37
N THR A 81 7.86 -5.92 10.21
CA THR A 81 8.70 -4.92 10.91
C THR A 81 8.44 -4.88 12.41
N VAL A 82 7.19 -5.09 12.83
CA VAL A 82 6.84 -5.28 14.24
C VAL A 82 7.50 -6.54 14.80
N HIS A 83 7.48 -7.64 14.04
CA HIS A 83 8.12 -8.88 14.45
C HIS A 83 9.64 -8.69 14.59
N ASP A 84 10.28 -7.98 13.66
CA ASP A 84 11.70 -7.62 13.76
C ASP A 84 12.00 -6.80 15.00
N LEU A 85 11.16 -5.80 15.33
CA LEU A 85 11.29 -4.97 16.53
C LEU A 85 11.11 -5.75 17.84
N SER A 86 10.28 -6.80 17.82
CA SER A 86 10.07 -7.67 18.98
C SER A 86 11.18 -8.71 19.16
N SER A 87 11.87 -9.05 18.07
CA SER A 87 13.01 -9.97 18.10
C SER A 87 14.32 -9.20 18.27
N ASP A 88 15.32 -9.75 18.97
CA ASP A 88 16.66 -9.17 18.99
C ASP A 88 17.35 -9.15 17.60
N GLY A 89 16.70 -9.70 16.56
CA GLY A 89 17.18 -9.70 15.17
C GLY A 89 17.39 -8.29 14.60
N LEU A 90 16.58 -7.30 15.00
CA LEU A 90 16.82 -5.91 14.61
C LEU A 90 18.16 -5.42 15.14
N ARG A 91 18.47 -5.66 16.42
CA ARG A 91 19.72 -5.20 17.07
C ARG A 91 20.96 -5.75 16.38
N ALA A 92 20.94 -7.03 15.99
CA ALA A 92 22.03 -7.65 15.25
C ALA A 92 22.24 -7.01 13.86
N SER A 93 21.15 -6.70 13.16
CA SER A 93 21.23 -6.10 11.81
C SER A 93 21.70 -4.64 11.81
N ILE A 94 21.42 -3.88 12.86
CA ILE A 94 21.78 -2.45 12.95
C ILE A 94 23.08 -2.18 13.73
N ALA A 95 23.83 -3.23 14.08
CA ALA A 95 25.08 -3.13 14.83
C ALA A 95 26.19 -2.38 14.08
N THR A 96 26.17 -2.42 12.75
CA THR A 96 27.14 -1.71 11.90
C THR A 96 26.44 -0.69 11.01
N GLU A 97 27.15 0.36 10.62
CA GLU A 97 26.61 1.39 9.70
C GLU A 97 26.15 0.78 8.36
N ARG A 98 26.94 -0.17 7.84
CA ARG A 98 26.59 -0.91 6.62
C ARG A 98 25.36 -1.79 6.82
N GLY A 99 25.25 -2.47 7.96
CA GLY A 99 24.08 -3.28 8.31
C GLY A 99 22.79 -2.46 8.42
N ARG A 100 22.86 -1.24 8.97
CA ARG A 100 21.71 -0.30 9.02
C ARG A 100 21.22 0.06 7.62
N ALA A 101 22.15 0.36 6.71
CA ALA A 101 21.84 0.69 5.33
C ALA A 101 21.22 -0.50 4.58
N ASP A 102 21.82 -1.68 4.73
CA ASP A 102 21.31 -2.91 4.10
C ASP A 102 19.94 -3.32 4.68
N TYR A 103 19.68 -3.05 5.96
CA TYR A 103 18.39 -3.30 6.59
C TYR A 103 17.27 -2.43 5.97
N VAL A 104 17.48 -1.10 5.91
CA VAL A 104 16.50 -0.17 5.29
C VAL A 104 16.25 -0.57 3.84
N ALA A 105 17.31 -0.85 3.09
CA ALA A 105 17.22 -1.27 1.70
C ALA A 105 16.40 -2.54 1.51
N THR A 106 16.68 -3.57 2.33
CA THR A 106 15.96 -4.85 2.28
C THR A 106 14.46 -4.66 2.53
N ARG A 107 14.08 -3.79 3.46
CA ARG A 107 12.65 -3.55 3.80
C ARG A 107 11.91 -2.75 2.73
N MET A 108 12.58 -1.79 2.10
CA MET A 108 12.01 -1.04 0.98
C MET A 108 11.84 -1.91 -0.27
N ILE A 109 12.80 -2.79 -0.56
CA ILE A 109 12.71 -3.79 -1.64
C ILE A 109 11.60 -4.80 -1.35
N LEU A 110 11.50 -5.28 -0.11
CA LEU A 110 10.43 -6.17 0.33
C LEU A 110 9.06 -5.54 0.15
N ALA A 111 8.88 -4.26 0.51
CA ALA A 111 7.64 -3.54 0.32
C ALA A 111 7.24 -3.42 -1.16
N LEU A 112 8.21 -3.13 -2.04
CA LEU A 112 8.00 -3.10 -3.49
C LEU A 112 7.57 -4.48 -4.02
N MET A 113 8.32 -5.52 -3.65
CA MET A 113 8.02 -6.89 -4.07
C MET A 113 6.64 -7.35 -3.61
N LEU A 114 6.28 -7.09 -2.35
CA LEU A 114 4.96 -7.45 -1.82
C LEU A 114 3.86 -6.67 -2.53
N SER A 115 4.06 -5.38 -2.83
CA SER A 115 3.10 -4.61 -3.62
C SER A 115 2.88 -5.21 -5.00
N MET A 116 3.96 -5.56 -5.72
CA MET A 116 3.87 -6.20 -7.04
C MET A 116 3.15 -7.54 -6.98
N VAL A 117 3.54 -8.43 -6.05
CA VAL A 117 2.98 -9.78 -5.97
C VAL A 117 1.54 -9.76 -5.49
N LEU A 118 1.19 -8.92 -4.51
CA LEU A 118 -0.20 -8.79 -4.06
C LEU A 118 -1.08 -8.15 -5.13
N THR A 119 -0.57 -7.18 -5.89
CA THR A 119 -1.27 -6.62 -7.05
C THR A 119 -1.55 -7.72 -8.07
N ALA A 120 -0.53 -8.48 -8.49
CA ALA A 120 -0.69 -9.59 -9.42
C ALA A 120 -1.68 -10.64 -8.91
N TRP A 121 -1.60 -11.01 -7.63
CA TRP A 121 -2.54 -11.92 -6.99
C TRP A 121 -3.98 -11.41 -7.02
N THR A 122 -4.21 -10.14 -6.68
CA THR A 122 -5.54 -9.54 -6.74
C THR A 122 -6.09 -9.43 -8.15
N VAL A 123 -5.24 -9.19 -9.15
CA VAL A 123 -5.64 -9.19 -10.55
C VAL A 123 -6.09 -10.59 -10.97
N LEU A 124 -5.32 -11.63 -10.62
CA LEU A 124 -5.71 -13.02 -10.88
C LEU A 124 -7.04 -13.39 -10.22
N LEU A 125 -7.24 -13.00 -8.96
CA LEU A 125 -8.53 -13.20 -8.27
C LEU A 125 -9.66 -12.43 -8.94
N GLY A 126 -9.40 -11.20 -9.37
CA GLY A 126 -10.38 -10.39 -10.10
C GLY A 126 -10.79 -11.02 -11.43
N LEU A 127 -9.84 -11.60 -12.18
CA LEU A 127 -10.16 -12.33 -13.42
C LEU A 127 -11.12 -13.50 -13.19
N ILE A 128 -11.12 -14.12 -12.01
CA ILE A 128 -12.11 -15.16 -11.66
C ILE A 128 -13.51 -14.55 -11.51
N LEU A 129 -13.63 -13.29 -11.07
CA LEU A 129 -14.92 -12.60 -10.99
C LEU A 129 -15.56 -12.36 -12.37
N LEU A 130 -14.79 -12.34 -13.46
CA LEU A 130 -15.37 -12.31 -14.82
C LEU A 130 -16.21 -13.56 -15.13
N LEU A 131 -15.92 -14.68 -14.45
CA LEU A 131 -16.65 -15.92 -14.62
C LEU A 131 -17.93 -15.96 -13.75
N ALA A 132 -18.17 -14.93 -12.93
CA ALA A 132 -19.34 -14.87 -12.07
C ALA A 132 -20.61 -14.60 -12.89
N PRO A 133 -21.74 -15.27 -12.58
CA PRO A 133 -23.01 -15.00 -13.23
C PRO A 133 -23.45 -13.57 -12.94
N GLY A 134 -23.77 -12.81 -14.00
CA GLY A 134 -24.19 -11.41 -13.90
C GLY A 134 -23.06 -10.38 -13.89
N ALA A 135 -21.80 -10.78 -14.12
CA ALA A 135 -20.71 -9.83 -14.30
C ALA A 135 -20.96 -8.92 -15.51
N GLN A 136 -21.01 -7.61 -15.27
CA GLN A 136 -21.15 -6.58 -16.32
C GLN A 136 -19.84 -5.82 -16.49
N LEU A 137 -19.53 -5.48 -17.74
CA LEU A 137 -18.44 -4.57 -18.08
C LEU A 137 -19.01 -3.16 -18.16
N GLU A 138 -18.47 -2.26 -17.36
CA GLU A 138 -18.83 -0.83 -17.35
C GLU A 138 -18.30 -0.13 -18.62
N GLY A 139 -17.35 -0.76 -19.30
CA GLY A 139 -16.78 -0.25 -20.55
C GLY A 139 -15.57 0.66 -20.33
N MET A 140 -14.91 0.57 -19.17
CA MET A 140 -13.68 1.32 -18.92
C MET A 140 -12.61 0.86 -19.94
N PRO A 141 -11.91 1.80 -20.62
CA PRO A 141 -10.82 1.43 -21.50
C PRO A 141 -9.77 0.59 -20.78
N LEU A 142 -9.33 -0.52 -21.38
CA LEU A 142 -8.37 -1.43 -20.76
C LEU A 142 -7.08 -0.73 -20.33
N GLY A 143 -6.62 0.25 -21.12
CA GLY A 143 -5.45 1.06 -20.79
C GLY A 143 -5.64 1.86 -19.49
N GLU A 144 -6.83 2.41 -19.26
CA GLU A 144 -7.14 3.13 -18.03
C GLU A 144 -7.21 2.19 -16.83
N LEU A 145 -7.83 1.02 -16.99
CA LEU A 145 -7.88 0.00 -15.94
C LEU A 145 -6.48 -0.45 -15.52
N VAL A 146 -5.59 -0.71 -16.49
CA VAL A 146 -4.19 -1.09 -16.23
C VAL A 146 -3.45 0.04 -15.50
N LEU A 147 -3.63 1.29 -15.93
CA LEU A 147 -3.03 2.44 -15.26
C LEU A 147 -3.49 2.56 -13.80
N ARG A 148 -4.79 2.37 -13.52
CA ARG A 148 -5.34 2.39 -12.16
C ARG A 148 -4.80 1.23 -11.30
N VAL A 149 -4.62 0.04 -11.88
CA VAL A 149 -4.00 -1.10 -11.17
C VAL A 149 -2.53 -0.80 -10.82
N LEU A 150 -1.77 -0.25 -11.77
CA LEU A 150 -0.38 0.17 -11.53
C LEU A 150 -0.30 1.31 -10.52
N ALA A 151 -1.28 2.22 -10.53
CA ALA A 151 -1.41 3.27 -9.54
C ALA A 151 -1.60 2.68 -8.13
N SER A 152 -2.51 1.74 -7.95
CA SER A 152 -2.70 1.05 -6.66
C SER A 152 -1.44 0.36 -6.15
N MET A 153 -0.65 -0.25 -7.06
CA MET A 153 0.66 -0.83 -6.72
C MET A 153 1.64 0.24 -6.20
N LEU A 154 1.74 1.38 -6.87
CA LEU A 154 2.65 2.46 -6.48
C LEU A 154 2.23 3.13 -5.17
N VAL A 155 0.92 3.37 -4.98
CA VAL A 155 0.35 3.89 -3.73
C VAL A 155 0.60 2.92 -2.59
N GLY A 156 0.38 1.62 -2.81
CA GLY A 156 0.62 0.58 -1.82
C GLY A 156 2.06 0.52 -1.36
N TRP A 157 3.02 0.64 -2.29
CA TRP A 157 4.44 0.72 -1.95
C TRP A 157 4.75 1.98 -1.12
N THR A 158 4.22 3.12 -1.52
CA THR A 158 4.43 4.41 -0.83
C THR A 158 3.88 4.38 0.60
N TYR A 159 2.68 3.84 0.81
CA TYR A 159 2.07 3.72 2.13
C TYR A 159 2.78 2.70 3.01
N ALA A 160 3.25 1.59 2.44
CA ALA A 160 4.06 0.62 3.18
C ALA A 160 5.38 1.25 3.66
N ALA A 161 6.06 2.05 2.82
CA ALA A 161 7.25 2.79 3.19
C ALA A 161 6.99 3.80 4.33
N PHE A 162 5.84 4.46 4.31
CA PHE A 162 5.43 5.34 5.40
C PHE A 162 5.14 4.56 6.70
N GLY A 163 4.48 3.41 6.60
CA GLY A 163 4.25 2.51 7.74
C GLY A 163 5.55 2.03 8.39
N LEU A 164 6.58 1.70 7.59
CA LEU A 164 7.92 1.38 8.08
C LEU A 164 8.51 2.53 8.89
N LEU A 165 8.47 3.74 8.33
CA LEU A 165 9.01 4.95 8.95
C LEU A 165 8.32 5.26 10.29
N LEU A 166 7.00 5.15 10.36
CA LEU A 166 6.24 5.31 11.59
C LEU A 166 6.63 4.29 12.67
N LEU A 167 6.79 3.02 12.28
CA LEU A 167 7.19 1.97 13.21
C LEU A 167 8.61 2.21 13.73
N TRP A 168 9.54 2.58 12.86
CA TRP A 168 10.91 2.92 13.24
C TRP A 168 11.01 4.16 14.13
N LEU A 169 10.17 5.17 13.90
CA LEU A 169 10.04 6.34 14.78
C LEU A 169 9.49 5.95 16.17
N SER A 170 8.49 5.06 16.20
CA SER A 170 7.84 4.67 17.44
C SER A 170 8.72 3.80 18.34
N ARG A 171 9.66 3.04 17.75
CA ARG A 171 10.58 2.08 18.41
C ARG A 171 9.90 1.13 19.40
N ARG A 172 8.59 0.92 19.30
CA ARG A 172 7.82 0.05 20.20
C ARG A 172 7.38 -1.19 19.44
N SER A 173 7.72 -2.37 19.97
CA SER A 173 7.05 -3.60 19.57
C SER A 173 5.61 -3.52 20.05
N ARG A 174 4.67 -3.37 19.13
CA ARG A 174 3.25 -3.36 19.44
C ARG A 174 2.62 -4.53 18.69
N GLY A 175 1.83 -5.36 19.38
CA GLY A 175 1.29 -6.60 18.80
C GLY A 175 0.34 -6.39 17.62
N PHE A 176 -0.22 -7.50 17.13
CA PHE A 176 -1.10 -7.59 15.96
C PHE A 176 -2.14 -6.46 15.82
N GLY A 177 -2.82 -6.08 16.91
CA GLY A 177 -3.87 -5.07 16.86
C GLY A 177 -3.38 -3.70 16.39
N THR A 178 -2.13 -3.35 16.67
CA THR A 178 -1.55 -2.07 16.24
C THR A 178 -1.05 -2.11 14.80
N THR A 179 -0.53 -3.24 14.36
CA THR A 179 -0.23 -3.51 12.94
C THR A 179 -1.49 -3.36 12.10
N LEU A 180 -2.57 -3.99 12.54
CA LEU A 180 -3.88 -3.89 11.90
C LEU A 180 -4.38 -2.44 11.88
N LEU A 181 -4.33 -1.73 13.01
CA LEU A 181 -4.76 -0.33 13.10
C LEU A 181 -3.96 0.59 12.17
N ILE A 182 -2.63 0.48 12.16
CA ILE A 182 -1.76 1.27 11.29
C ILE A 182 -2.10 0.99 9.83
N SER A 183 -2.26 -0.28 9.45
CA SER A 183 -2.60 -0.63 8.07
C SER A 183 -3.99 -0.19 7.67
N ILE A 184 -4.98 -0.24 8.56
CA ILE A 184 -6.33 0.31 8.34
C ILE A 184 -6.25 1.82 8.16
N MET A 185 -5.52 2.53 9.03
CA MET A 185 -5.38 3.98 8.94
C MET A 185 -4.69 4.38 7.63
N LEU A 186 -3.61 3.70 7.25
CA LEU A 186 -2.90 4.01 6.01
C LEU A 186 -3.73 3.67 4.77
N ALA A 187 -4.32 2.48 4.70
CA ALA A 187 -5.15 2.08 3.57
C ALA A 187 -6.47 2.86 3.47
N GLY A 188 -7.03 3.27 4.61
CA GLY A 188 -8.18 4.15 4.70
C GLY A 188 -7.87 5.61 4.35
N GLY A 189 -6.62 5.93 3.98
CA GLY A 189 -6.24 7.26 3.54
C GLY A 189 -6.11 8.27 4.67
N LEU A 190 -5.82 7.84 5.90
CA LEU A 190 -5.60 8.76 7.03
C LEU A 190 -4.42 9.72 6.77
N LEU A 191 -3.46 9.31 5.94
CA LEU A 191 -2.41 10.20 5.43
C LEU A 191 -3.00 11.36 4.60
N ASN A 192 -4.01 11.06 3.77
CA ASN A 192 -4.70 12.05 2.95
C ASN A 192 -5.57 12.94 3.84
N LEU A 193 -6.26 12.36 4.83
CA LEU A 193 -7.04 13.13 5.82
C LEU A 193 -6.15 14.07 6.64
N ALA A 194 -4.94 13.64 7.03
CA ALA A 194 -3.99 14.49 7.73
C ALA A 194 -3.56 15.70 6.87
N LEU A 195 -3.40 15.50 5.55
CA LEU A 195 -3.13 16.57 4.59
C LEU A 195 -4.35 17.49 4.36
N LEU A 196 -5.56 17.06 4.74
CA LEU A 196 -6.78 17.88 4.70
C LEU A 196 -7.01 18.68 6.00
N VAL A 197 -6.29 18.38 7.09
CA VAL A 197 -6.40 19.15 8.35
C VAL A 197 -6.03 20.62 8.17
N PRO A 198 -4.94 21.00 7.47
CA PRO A 198 -4.64 22.40 7.20
C PRO A 198 -5.77 23.12 6.43
N MET A 199 -6.41 22.44 5.48
CA MET A 199 -7.59 22.97 4.79
C MET A 199 -8.75 23.17 5.77
N ALA A 200 -9.07 22.16 6.58
CA ALA A 200 -10.17 22.22 7.55
C ALA A 200 -9.97 23.36 8.57
N VAL A 201 -8.72 23.63 8.96
CA VAL A 201 -8.35 24.75 9.83
C VAL A 201 -8.42 26.09 9.09
N ALA A 202 -8.14 26.13 7.78
CA ALA A 202 -8.20 27.35 6.96
C ALA A 202 -9.62 27.81 6.61
N ILE A 203 -10.57 26.87 6.44
CA ILE A 203 -11.99 27.15 6.12
C ILE A 203 -12.62 28.26 6.99
N PRO A 204 -12.48 28.25 8.34
CA PRO A 204 -13.06 29.30 9.18
C PRO A 204 -12.39 30.68 9.03
N PHE A 205 -11.18 30.76 8.46
CA PHE A 205 -10.47 32.03 8.27
C PHE A 205 -10.71 32.64 6.89
N SER A 206 -10.71 31.85 5.82
CA SER A 206 -11.02 32.29 4.45
C SER A 206 -11.25 31.10 3.52
N GLN A 207 -12.30 31.16 2.71
CA GLN A 207 -12.56 30.16 1.67
C GLN A 207 -11.52 30.19 0.56
N GLU A 208 -10.98 31.37 0.21
CA GLU A 208 -9.92 31.51 -0.80
C GLU A 208 -8.62 30.85 -0.30
N LEU A 209 -8.26 31.07 0.97
CA LEU A 209 -7.08 30.44 1.57
C LEU A 209 -7.21 28.91 1.63
N ALA A 210 -8.41 28.41 1.97
CA ALA A 210 -8.69 26.98 1.97
C ALA A 210 -8.64 26.37 0.57
N TYR A 211 -9.09 27.12 -0.45
CA TYR A 211 -9.02 26.70 -1.85
C TYR A 211 -7.59 26.68 -2.38
N ASP A 212 -6.79 27.72 -2.11
CA ASP A 212 -5.38 27.77 -2.48
C ASP A 212 -4.58 26.66 -1.79
N LEU A 213 -4.85 26.41 -0.51
CA LEU A 213 -4.29 25.27 0.22
C LEU A 213 -4.74 23.93 -0.39
N ALA A 214 -5.99 23.81 -0.83
CA ALA A 214 -6.46 22.60 -1.51
C ALA A 214 -5.72 22.35 -2.82
N GLN A 215 -5.56 23.39 -3.64
CA GLN A 215 -4.81 23.30 -4.89
C GLN A 215 -3.34 22.93 -4.66
N LEU A 216 -2.74 23.39 -3.56
CA LEU A 216 -1.36 23.06 -3.21
C LEU A 216 -1.21 21.65 -2.60
N LEU A 217 -2.19 21.20 -1.81
CA LEU A 217 -2.10 19.96 -1.03
C LEU A 217 -2.69 18.73 -1.73
N MET A 218 -3.72 18.88 -2.55
CA MET A 218 -4.31 17.75 -3.30
C MET A 218 -3.30 17.01 -4.20
N PRO A 219 -2.41 17.68 -4.95
CA PRO A 219 -1.41 17.00 -5.80
C PRO A 219 -0.34 16.24 -5.00
N LEU A 220 -0.18 16.59 -3.71
CA LEU A 220 0.77 15.96 -2.80
C LEU A 220 0.22 14.66 -2.19
N GLN A 221 -1.04 14.33 -2.41
CA GLN A 221 -1.65 13.10 -1.91
C GLN A 221 -1.30 11.92 -2.81
N PRO A 222 -0.61 10.87 -2.33
CA PRO A 222 -0.32 9.69 -3.15
C PRO A 222 -1.61 9.03 -3.69
N ALA A 223 -2.71 9.09 -2.94
CA ALA A 223 -3.99 8.55 -3.39
C ALA A 223 -4.65 9.33 -4.53
N ALA A 224 -4.22 10.56 -4.84
CA ALA A 224 -4.68 11.29 -6.03
C ALA A 224 -4.34 10.54 -7.34
N LEU A 225 -3.33 9.66 -7.29
CA LEU A 225 -3.01 8.73 -8.38
C LEU A 225 -4.15 7.74 -8.70
N LEU A 226 -5.05 7.46 -7.74
CA LEU A 226 -6.17 6.54 -7.91
C LEU A 226 -7.37 7.18 -8.61
N SER A 227 -7.44 8.51 -8.63
CA SER A 227 -8.48 9.30 -9.31
C SER A 227 -8.07 9.75 -10.72
N MET A 228 -6.97 9.23 -11.26
CA MET A 228 -6.49 9.64 -12.58
C MET A 228 -7.36 9.04 -13.70
N ASN A 229 -7.80 9.92 -14.60
CA ASN A 229 -8.39 9.54 -15.88
C ASN A 229 -7.27 9.23 -16.90
N ALA A 230 -7.62 8.66 -18.06
CA ALA A 230 -6.69 8.18 -19.08
C ALA A 230 -5.63 9.20 -19.61
N THR A 231 -5.75 10.49 -19.29
CA THR A 231 -4.70 11.48 -19.48
C THR A 231 -3.61 11.28 -18.42
N LEU A 232 -2.47 10.75 -18.86
CA LEU A 232 -1.31 10.40 -18.05
C LEU A 232 -0.65 11.66 -17.47
N ASP A 233 -1.27 12.27 -16.46
CA ASP A 233 -0.66 13.35 -15.69
C ASP A 233 0.47 12.74 -14.82
N LEU A 234 1.68 13.27 -14.98
CA LEU A 234 2.87 12.71 -14.34
C LEU A 234 3.01 13.18 -12.89
N GLY A 235 2.28 14.22 -12.47
CA GLY A 235 2.41 14.85 -11.15
C GLY A 235 2.29 13.86 -9.99
N PRO A 236 1.16 13.14 -9.83
CA PRO A 236 0.96 12.17 -8.75
C PRO A 236 1.95 10.99 -8.76
N VAL A 237 2.44 10.58 -9.94
CA VAL A 237 3.50 9.56 -10.08
C VAL A 237 4.81 10.09 -9.49
N VAL A 238 5.18 11.32 -9.86
CA VAL A 238 6.36 12.01 -9.32
C VAL A 238 6.23 12.17 -7.81
N THR A 239 5.05 12.55 -7.29
CA THR A 239 4.78 12.63 -5.85
C THR A 239 5.10 11.32 -5.13
N CYS A 240 4.63 10.17 -5.63
CA CYS A 240 4.91 8.87 -5.01
C CYS A 240 6.42 8.58 -4.99
N VAL A 241 7.12 8.81 -6.11
CA VAL A 241 8.56 8.58 -6.22
C VAL A 241 9.35 9.50 -5.27
N VAL A 242 8.97 10.78 -5.19
CA VAL A 242 9.58 11.75 -4.27
C VAL A 242 9.34 11.35 -2.81
N CYS A 243 8.13 10.91 -2.45
CA CYS A 243 7.82 10.41 -1.11
C CYS A 243 8.70 9.20 -0.77
N ILE A 244 8.82 8.23 -1.66
CA ILE A 244 9.67 7.04 -1.46
C ILE A 244 11.14 7.44 -1.26
N ALA A 245 11.67 8.35 -2.10
CA ALA A 245 13.03 8.84 -1.98
C ALA A 245 13.25 9.62 -0.67
N ALA A 246 12.31 10.48 -0.28
CA ALA A 246 12.35 11.20 0.98
C ALA A 246 12.32 10.23 2.17
N PHE A 247 11.42 9.23 2.16
CA PHE A 247 11.35 8.22 3.21
C PHE A 247 12.61 7.38 3.29
N TRP A 248 13.19 7.02 2.15
CA TRP A 248 14.49 6.34 2.12
C TRP A 248 15.56 7.17 2.86
N VAL A 249 15.72 8.44 2.50
CA VAL A 249 16.71 9.35 3.12
C VAL A 249 16.45 9.53 4.62
N ILE A 250 15.19 9.75 5.02
CA ILE A 250 14.82 9.93 6.43
C ILE A 250 15.10 8.66 7.22
N SER A 251 14.79 7.49 6.65
CA SER A 251 14.98 6.19 7.29
C SER A 251 16.46 5.89 7.53
N HIS A 252 17.32 6.19 6.55
CA HIS A 252 18.77 6.10 6.73
C HIS A 252 19.27 7.02 7.86
N ARG A 253 18.81 8.28 7.89
CA ARG A 253 19.17 9.23 8.95
C ARG A 253 18.65 8.83 10.32
N LEU A 254 17.47 8.22 10.37
CA LEU A 254 16.87 7.77 11.61
C LEU A 254 17.63 6.56 12.17
N MET A 255 18.00 5.61 11.30
CA MET A 255 18.76 4.43 11.68
C MET A 255 20.20 4.76 12.08
N SER A 256 20.83 5.77 11.46
CA SER A 256 22.17 6.21 11.88
C SER A 256 22.20 6.79 13.30
N ARG A 257 21.08 7.33 13.78
CA ARG A 257 20.90 7.87 15.15
C ARG A 257 20.44 6.84 16.18
N VAL A 258 20.30 5.56 15.81
CA VAL A 258 20.00 4.51 16.79
C VAL A 258 21.30 4.21 17.56
N SER A 259 21.38 4.66 18.80
CA SER A 259 22.33 4.15 19.79
C SER A 259 21.82 2.80 20.28
N LEU A 260 22.64 1.76 20.13
CA LEU A 260 22.39 0.45 20.74
C LEU A 260 22.58 0.52 22.25
#